data_AF-A0A0C3A7H6-F1
#
_entry.id   AF-A0A0C3A7H6-F1
#
_cell.length_a   1.000
_cell.length_b   1.000
_cell.length_c   1.000
_cell.angle_alpha   90.00
_cell.angle_beta   90.00
_cell.angle_gamma   90.00
#
_symmetry.space_group_name_H-M   'P 1'
#
loop_
_entity.id
_entity.type
_entity.pdbx_description
1 polymer ?
#
loop_
_entity_poly.entity_id
_entity_poly.type
_entity_poly.pdbx_seq_one_letter_code
_entity_poly.pdbx_strand_id
1 'polypeptide(L)'
;MTMQDAEKSLHDRINLPRLVKRLEGTVKEDSWATDGPARRDSWIKARGVLQRILHARTLLKNVELDEPATTPASERHYQHIRTTLDRLEKFMLKIEKQLAPPLQRPKPILPSIPPPVPIPSLVHKDSEQCSPVEAILIPVEDTPSTPKVEVNDLLPTTPDITESDPTQNVHVTSFNVSAAPPSSSNITATPTILQNSRALQEELSEQLALMAAQLRRNATHFSDSLGKDKAVVEAMQEKLEGNFELLKNQRIRLRDFRGKSGGTTCLVIMSVIVVLIAFILMVFIIRVT
;
A
#
# COMPACT_ATOMS: atom_id res chain seq x y z
N MET A 1 21.42 19.12 19.40
CA MET A 1 20.08 19.59 18.98
C MET A 1 20.28 20.47 17.76
N THR A 2 19.83 20.05 16.58
CA THR A 2 19.91 20.91 15.40
C THR A 2 18.80 21.95 15.48
N MET A 3 18.98 23.15 14.94
CA MET A 3 17.92 24.18 14.99
C MET A 3 16.60 23.72 14.36
N GLN A 4 16.67 22.77 13.43
CA GLN A 4 15.50 22.14 12.81
C GLN A 4 14.67 21.30 13.80
N ASP A 5 15.30 20.67 14.79
CA ASP A 5 14.60 19.87 15.81
C ASP A 5 13.76 20.75 16.73
N ALA A 6 14.30 21.91 17.12
CA ALA A 6 13.60 22.88 17.97
C ALA A 6 12.41 23.52 17.23
N GLU A 7 12.58 23.88 15.96
CA GLU A 7 11.47 24.38 15.13
C GLU A 7 10.38 23.32 14.93
N LYS A 8 10.77 22.06 14.73
CA LYS A 8 9.83 20.95 14.60
C LYS A 8 9.01 20.74 15.89
N SER A 9 9.66 20.77 17.04
CA SER A 9 8.97 20.68 18.33
C SER A 9 7.97 21.83 18.55
N LEU A 10 8.34 23.06 18.20
CA LEU A 10 7.43 24.20 18.27
C LEU A 10 6.20 24.01 17.36
N HIS A 11 6.41 23.48 16.14
CA HIS A 11 5.31 23.16 15.24
C HIS A 11 4.41 22.06 15.81
N ASP A 12 5.00 20.99 16.33
CA ASP A 12 4.27 19.86 16.92
C ASP A 12 3.42 20.32 18.11
N ARG A 13 3.96 21.20 18.95
CA ARG A 13 3.26 21.83 20.09
C ARG A 13 2.06 22.66 19.66
N ILE A 14 2.16 23.42 18.57
CA ILE A 14 1.04 24.24 18.06
C ILE A 14 -0.01 23.37 17.35
N ASN A 15 0.45 22.31 16.66
CA ASN A 15 -0.41 21.45 15.86
C ASN A 15 -1.21 20.47 16.70
N LEU A 16 -0.64 19.95 17.80
CA LEU A 16 -1.28 18.99 18.69
C LEU A 16 -2.68 19.45 19.18
N PRO A 17 -2.86 20.62 19.83
CA PRO A 17 -4.17 21.04 20.32
C PRO A 17 -5.17 21.29 19.17
N ARG A 18 -4.68 21.73 18.00
CA ARG A 18 -5.52 21.93 16.81
C ARG A 18 -6.01 20.59 16.26
N LEU A 19 -5.14 19.60 16.20
CA LEU A 19 -5.46 18.26 15.73
C LEU A 19 -6.45 17.58 16.69
N VAL A 20 -6.21 17.65 17.99
CA VAL A 20 -7.11 17.10 19.01
C VAL A 20 -8.50 17.74 18.92
N LYS A 21 -8.59 19.08 18.83
CA LYS A 21 -9.88 19.76 18.68
C LYS A 21 -10.61 19.37 17.40
N ARG A 22 -9.88 19.19 16.29
CA ARG A 22 -10.45 18.72 15.01
C ARG A 22 -10.92 17.27 15.11
N LEU A 23 -10.16 16.41 15.80
CA LEU A 23 -10.54 15.02 16.04
C LEU A 23 -11.81 14.93 16.87
N GLU A 24 -11.91 15.70 17.96
CA GLU A 24 -13.13 15.77 18.75
C GLU A 24 -14.32 16.29 17.92
N GLY A 25 -14.11 17.30 17.08
CA GLY A 25 -15.14 17.79 16.17
C GLY A 25 -15.59 16.72 15.18
N THR A 26 -14.64 16.05 14.52
CA THR A 26 -14.92 14.99 13.54
C THR A 26 -15.72 13.85 14.18
N VAL A 27 -15.31 13.43 15.38
CA VAL A 27 -15.98 12.33 16.09
C VAL A 27 -17.38 12.69 16.58
N LYS A 28 -17.64 13.96 16.90
CA LYS A 28 -18.95 14.46 17.34
C LYS A 28 -19.90 14.75 16.17
N GLU A 29 -19.38 15.27 15.06
CA GLU A 29 -20.14 15.72 13.90
C GLU A 29 -20.50 14.56 12.96
N ASP A 30 -19.58 13.59 12.79
CA ASP A 30 -19.83 12.45 11.91
C ASP A 30 -20.85 11.50 12.56
N SER A 31 -22.04 11.40 11.97
CA SER A 31 -22.98 10.33 12.32
C SER A 31 -22.41 9.00 11.82
N TRP A 32 -21.86 8.21 12.73
CA TRP A 32 -21.34 6.88 12.43
C TRP A 32 -22.49 5.93 12.08
N ALA A 33 -22.89 5.93 10.81
CA ALA A 33 -23.99 5.09 10.33
C ALA A 33 -23.60 3.61 10.41
N THR A 34 -24.31 2.88 11.27
CA THR A 34 -24.06 1.45 11.55
C THR A 34 -24.69 0.54 10.49
N ASP A 35 -25.75 1.00 9.82
CA ASP A 35 -26.57 0.19 8.93
C ASP A 35 -26.61 0.73 7.49
N GLY A 36 -26.70 -0.17 6.51
CA GLY A 36 -26.88 0.16 5.09
C GLY A 36 -25.59 0.23 4.26
N PRO A 37 -25.66 0.71 3.01
CA PRO A 37 -24.53 0.76 2.08
C PRO A 37 -23.41 1.70 2.55
N ALA A 38 -23.74 2.70 3.38
CA ALA A 38 -22.79 3.64 3.98
C ALA A 38 -21.92 3.02 5.09
N ARG A 39 -22.20 1.77 5.53
CA ARG A 39 -21.44 1.08 6.58
C ARG A 39 -19.96 0.94 6.25
N ARG A 40 -19.63 0.63 4.98
CA ARG A 40 -18.23 0.51 4.52
C ARG A 40 -17.52 1.86 4.55
N ASP A 41 -18.19 2.91 4.11
CA ASP A 41 -17.62 4.26 4.10
C ASP A 41 -17.38 4.76 5.54
N SER A 42 -18.33 4.51 6.45
CA SER A 42 -18.17 4.78 7.88
C SER A 42 -16.99 4.01 8.48
N TRP A 43 -16.78 2.75 8.09
CA TRP A 43 -15.64 1.94 8.54
C TRP A 43 -14.30 2.51 8.07
N ILE A 44 -14.20 2.87 6.78
CA ILE A 44 -13.00 3.48 6.19
C ILE A 44 -12.69 4.81 6.89
N LYS A 45 -13.72 5.64 7.12
CA LYS A 45 -13.59 6.91 7.86
C LYS A 45 -13.12 6.67 9.29
N ALA A 46 -13.69 5.70 10.01
CA ALA A 46 -13.31 5.36 11.37
C ALA A 46 -11.82 4.95 11.44
N ARG A 47 -11.35 4.15 10.49
CA ARG A 47 -9.94 3.77 10.37
C ARG A 47 -9.03 4.97 10.09
N GLY A 48 -9.47 5.90 9.23
CA GLY A 48 -8.75 7.14 8.98
C GLY A 48 -8.66 8.04 10.21
N VAL A 49 -9.72 8.13 11.01
CA VAL A 49 -9.71 8.85 12.29
C VAL A 49 -8.79 8.17 13.30
N LEU A 50 -8.80 6.84 13.38
CA LEU A 50 -7.90 6.07 14.25
C LEU A 50 -6.42 6.36 13.93
N GLN A 51 -6.05 6.40 12.65
CA GLN A 51 -4.69 6.76 12.23
C GLN A 51 -4.32 8.18 12.65
N ARG A 52 -5.25 9.13 12.58
CA ARG A 52 -5.01 10.50 13.04
C ARG A 52 -4.86 10.58 14.57
N ILE A 53 -5.58 9.74 15.33
CA ILE A 53 -5.42 9.61 16.79
C ILE A 53 -4.03 9.05 17.12
N LEU A 54 -3.57 8.02 16.39
CA LEU A 54 -2.22 7.48 16.56
C LEU A 54 -1.14 8.53 16.27
N HIS A 55 -1.30 9.29 15.18
CA HIS A 55 -0.39 10.39 14.87
C HIS A 55 -0.40 11.46 15.98
N ALA A 56 -1.55 11.80 16.54
CA ALA A 56 -1.65 12.73 17.66
C ALA A 56 -0.92 12.22 18.92
N ARG A 57 -0.93 10.89 19.17
CA ARG A 57 -0.13 10.29 20.25
C ARG A 57 1.37 10.39 19.98
N THR A 58 1.81 10.16 18.75
CA THR A 58 3.21 10.34 18.37
C THR A 58 3.66 11.79 18.57
N LEU A 59 2.84 12.76 18.15
CA LEU A 59 3.09 14.18 18.38
C LEU A 59 3.19 14.51 19.87
N LEU A 60 2.26 14.00 20.68
CA LEU A 60 2.29 14.21 22.13
C LEU A 60 3.58 13.68 22.75
N LYS A 61 4.02 12.47 22.36
CA LYS A 61 5.29 11.90 22.84
C LYS A 61 6.50 12.75 22.43
N ASN A 62 6.51 13.27 21.21
CA ASN A 62 7.60 14.13 20.73
C ASN A 62 7.67 15.45 21.51
N VAL A 63 6.51 16.07 21.78
CA VAL A 63 6.42 17.32 22.55
C VAL A 63 6.85 17.11 24.00
N GLU A 64 6.49 15.97 24.61
CA GLU A 64 6.89 15.62 25.98
C GLU A 64 8.39 15.32 26.13
N LEU A 65 9.02 14.79 25.07
CA LEU A 65 10.46 14.55 25.05
C LEU A 65 11.28 15.84 24.96
N ASP A 66 10.76 16.86 24.28
CA ASP A 66 11.45 18.14 24.08
C ASP A 66 11.21 19.13 25.23
N GLU A 67 10.01 19.13 25.82
CA GLU A 67 9.65 19.95 26.98
C GLU A 67 9.21 19.05 28.15
N PRO A 68 10.15 18.49 28.94
CA PRO A 68 9.77 17.76 30.14
C PRO A 68 9.02 18.73 31.05
N ALA A 69 7.78 18.36 31.42
CA ALA A 69 6.79 19.19 32.12
C ALA A 69 7.40 20.17 33.14
N THR A 70 7.81 21.34 32.67
CA THR A 70 8.58 22.29 33.47
C THR A 70 7.66 23.15 34.32
N THR A 71 6.35 23.14 34.00
CA THR A 71 5.31 23.84 34.73
C THR A 71 4.14 22.90 35.06
N PRO A 72 3.55 23.01 36.26
CA PRO A 72 2.40 22.17 36.64
C PRO A 72 1.15 22.47 35.78
N ALA A 73 1.11 23.61 35.09
CA ALA A 73 0.02 23.97 34.18
C ALA A 73 0.12 23.22 32.84
N SER A 74 1.32 23.10 32.26
CA SER A 74 1.53 22.33 31.03
C SER A 74 1.29 20.83 31.26
N GLU A 75 1.67 20.31 32.43
CA GLU A 75 1.39 18.92 32.80
C GLU A 75 -0.12 18.61 32.80
N ARG A 76 -0.94 19.45 33.44
CA ARG A 76 -2.40 19.29 33.44
C ARG A 76 -2.98 19.33 32.03
N HIS A 77 -2.43 20.18 31.16
CA HIS A 77 -2.85 20.28 29.76
C HIS A 77 -2.54 19.00 28.98
N TYR A 78 -1.33 18.45 29.12
CA TYR A 78 -0.96 17.18 28.47
C TYR A 78 -1.77 16.01 29.01
N GLN A 79 -2.02 15.94 30.32
CA GLN A 79 -2.91 14.93 30.90
C GLN A 79 -4.33 15.01 30.33
N HIS A 80 -4.86 16.23 30.14
CA HIS A 80 -6.15 16.42 29.48
C HIS A 80 -6.13 15.90 28.03
N ILE A 81 -5.07 16.19 27.27
CA ILE A 81 -4.91 15.67 25.90
C ILE A 81 -4.81 14.14 25.88
N ARG A 82 -4.10 13.52 26.83
CA ARG A 82 -4.01 12.05 26.94
C ARG A 82 -5.39 11.44 27.18
N THR A 83 -6.11 11.93 28.20
CA THR A 83 -7.44 11.40 28.55
C THR A 83 -8.46 11.57 27.42
N THR A 84 -8.40 12.67 26.67
CA THR A 84 -9.27 12.89 25.51
C THR A 84 -8.93 11.95 24.36
N LEU A 85 -7.65 11.78 24.02
CA LEU A 85 -7.21 10.83 22.99
C LEU A 85 -7.59 9.39 23.36
N ASP A 86 -7.42 8.98 24.63
CA ASP A 86 -7.80 7.64 25.10
C ASP A 86 -9.31 7.39 24.98
N ARG A 87 -10.12 8.40 25.28
CA ARG A 87 -11.59 8.31 25.14
C ARG A 87 -11.98 8.17 23.67
N LEU A 88 -11.38 8.96 22.79
CA LEU A 88 -11.64 8.93 21.35
C LEU A 88 -11.20 7.60 20.75
N GLU A 89 -10.03 7.09 21.13
CA GLU A 89 -9.51 5.80 20.67
C GLU A 89 -10.46 4.66 21.07
N LYS A 90 -10.86 4.58 22.34
CA LYS A 90 -11.80 3.55 22.82
C LYS A 90 -13.12 3.60 22.05
N PHE A 91 -13.61 4.79 21.75
CA PHE A 91 -14.84 4.98 20.99
C PHE A 91 -14.69 4.54 19.53
N MET A 92 -13.60 4.94 18.86
CA MET A 92 -13.31 4.53 17.48
C MET A 92 -13.07 3.03 17.35
N LEU A 93 -12.35 2.40 18.29
CA LEU A 93 -12.15 0.96 18.31
C LEU A 93 -13.48 0.20 18.50
N LYS A 94 -14.41 0.75 19.28
CA LYS A 94 -15.76 0.18 19.42
C LYS A 94 -16.52 0.26 18.10
N ILE A 95 -16.47 1.40 17.43
CA ILE A 95 -17.10 1.62 16.12
C ILE A 95 -16.50 0.70 15.06
N GLU A 96 -15.17 0.61 14.99
CA GLU A 96 -14.47 -0.24 14.04
C GLU A 96 -14.85 -1.71 14.21
N LYS A 97 -14.91 -2.22 15.45
CA LYS A 97 -15.36 -3.58 15.73
C LYS A 97 -16.80 -3.82 15.28
N GLN A 98 -17.67 -2.83 15.39
CA GLN A 98 -19.07 -2.96 14.95
C GLN A 98 -19.23 -2.83 13.43
N LEU A 99 -18.37 -2.06 12.77
CA LEU A 99 -18.44 -1.81 11.34
C LEU A 99 -17.55 -2.77 10.52
N ALA A 100 -16.69 -3.55 11.17
CA ALA A 100 -15.78 -4.48 10.51
C ALA A 100 -16.53 -5.38 9.51
N PRO A 101 -16.18 -5.33 8.21
CA PRO A 101 -16.78 -6.20 7.21
C PRO A 101 -16.53 -7.67 7.57
N PRO A 102 -17.53 -8.55 7.45
CA PRO A 102 -17.28 -9.99 7.58
C PRO A 102 -16.28 -10.41 6.50
N LEU A 103 -15.25 -11.15 6.89
CA LEU A 103 -14.21 -11.68 6.00
C LEU A 103 -14.83 -12.60 4.95
N GLN A 104 -15.19 -12.06 3.79
CA GLN A 104 -15.57 -12.87 2.64
C GLN A 104 -14.31 -13.51 2.08
N ARG A 105 -14.11 -14.80 2.37
CA ARG A 105 -13.13 -15.61 1.64
C ARG A 105 -13.61 -15.70 0.18
N PRO A 106 -12.76 -15.41 -0.82
CA PRO A 106 -13.11 -15.65 -2.20
C PRO A 106 -13.48 -17.12 -2.40
N LYS A 107 -14.53 -17.39 -3.19
CA LYS A 107 -14.96 -18.76 -3.49
C LYS A 107 -13.77 -19.50 -4.13
N PRO A 108 -13.40 -20.71 -3.66
CA PRO A 108 -12.27 -21.44 -4.21
C PRO A 108 -12.50 -21.71 -5.71
N ILE A 109 -11.52 -21.36 -6.54
CA ILE A 109 -11.55 -21.45 -8.02
C ILE A 109 -11.27 -22.89 -8.51
N LEU A 110 -10.91 -23.79 -7.59
CA LEU A 110 -10.57 -25.20 -7.87
C LEU A 110 -11.61 -26.00 -8.66
N PRO A 111 -12.95 -25.84 -8.49
CA PRO A 111 -13.92 -26.61 -9.27
C PRO A 111 -14.14 -26.06 -10.70
N SER A 112 -13.50 -24.95 -11.09
CA SER A 112 -13.65 -24.35 -12.43
C SER A 112 -12.51 -24.70 -13.39
N ILE A 113 -11.56 -25.56 -12.99
CA ILE A 113 -10.52 -26.05 -13.90
C ILE A 113 -11.12 -27.24 -14.66
N PRO A 114 -11.34 -27.14 -15.98
CA PRO A 114 -11.85 -28.28 -16.76
C PRO A 114 -10.84 -29.43 -16.71
N PRO A 115 -11.30 -30.69 -16.57
CA PRO A 115 -10.41 -31.84 -16.58
C PRO A 115 -9.68 -31.91 -17.93
N PRO A 116 -8.38 -32.29 -17.95
CA PRO A 116 -7.62 -32.38 -19.19
C PRO A 116 -8.28 -33.36 -20.17
N VAL A 117 -8.59 -32.86 -21.36
CA VAL A 117 -9.11 -33.67 -22.47
C VAL A 117 -8.02 -34.66 -22.90
N PRO A 118 -8.32 -35.97 -23.00
CA PRO A 118 -7.39 -36.94 -23.55
C PRO A 118 -7.10 -36.60 -25.01
N ILE A 119 -5.84 -36.32 -25.33
CA ILE A 119 -5.36 -36.14 -26.71
C ILE A 119 -5.46 -37.51 -27.41
N PRO A 120 -6.16 -37.65 -28.55
CA PRO A 120 -6.20 -38.88 -29.30
C PRO A 120 -4.81 -39.23 -29.83
N SER A 121 -4.39 -40.48 -29.59
CA SER A 121 -3.16 -41.07 -30.07
C SER A 121 -2.97 -40.86 -31.58
N LEU A 122 -1.84 -40.27 -31.95
CA LEU A 122 -1.35 -40.16 -33.33
C LEU A 122 -1.19 -41.57 -33.93
N VAL A 123 -2.06 -41.91 -34.88
CA VAL A 123 -1.87 -43.05 -35.79
C VAL A 123 -1.12 -42.56 -37.02
N HIS A 124 0.06 -43.12 -37.24
CA HIS A 124 0.80 -43.12 -38.51
C HIS A 124 -0.09 -43.54 -39.69
N LYS A 125 0.01 -42.81 -40.80
CA LYS A 125 -0.03 -43.41 -42.15
C LYS A 125 0.63 -42.47 -43.18
N ASP A 126 1.59 -43.05 -43.89
CA ASP A 126 2.37 -42.48 -44.99
C ASP A 126 1.57 -42.27 -46.29
N SER A 127 2.11 -41.36 -47.13
CA SER A 127 1.98 -41.21 -48.60
C SER A 127 0.57 -40.94 -49.18
N GLU A 128 0.31 -39.99 -50.08
CA GLU A 128 1.07 -39.53 -51.27
C GLU A 128 0.50 -38.19 -51.85
N GLN A 129 1.31 -37.46 -52.63
CA GLN A 129 0.97 -36.59 -53.78
C GLN A 129 0.83 -35.04 -53.66
N CYS A 130 1.41 -34.37 -54.68
CA CYS A 130 1.79 -32.96 -54.89
C CYS A 130 0.68 -31.92 -55.20
N SER A 131 0.81 -30.72 -54.58
CA SER A 131 0.81 -29.33 -55.14
C SER A 131 -0.42 -28.75 -55.90
N PRO A 132 -0.56 -27.40 -56.11
CA PRO A 132 -0.25 -26.20 -55.30
C PRO A 132 -1.38 -25.13 -55.20
N VAL A 133 -1.23 -24.23 -54.20
CA VAL A 133 -1.54 -22.76 -54.17
C VAL A 133 -2.93 -22.24 -54.60
N GLU A 134 -3.67 -21.63 -53.67
CA GLU A 134 -4.18 -20.25 -53.84
C GLU A 134 -4.62 -19.64 -52.49
N ALA A 135 -4.17 -18.40 -52.24
CA ALA A 135 -4.56 -17.58 -51.11
C ALA A 135 -5.75 -16.69 -51.52
N ILE A 136 -6.76 -16.52 -50.66
CA ILE A 136 -7.62 -15.33 -50.64
C ILE A 136 -8.18 -15.10 -49.23
N LEU A 137 -8.11 -13.83 -48.85
CA LEU A 137 -8.43 -13.19 -47.57
C LEU A 137 -9.94 -13.08 -47.30
N ILE A 138 -10.24 -12.94 -46.01
CA ILE A 138 -11.55 -12.70 -45.40
C ILE A 138 -12.05 -11.25 -45.71
N PRO A 139 -13.36 -11.02 -45.95
CA PRO A 139 -13.98 -9.70 -46.10
C PRO A 139 -14.25 -8.98 -44.77
N VAL A 140 -14.25 -7.64 -44.81
CA VAL A 140 -14.60 -6.70 -43.73
C VAL A 140 -15.90 -5.95 -44.08
N GLU A 141 -16.63 -5.58 -43.02
CA GLU A 141 -17.74 -4.61 -42.87
C GLU A 141 -19.19 -5.05 -43.15
N ASP A 142 -20.01 -5.08 -42.08
CA ASP A 142 -21.11 -4.12 -41.88
C ASP A 142 -21.65 -4.14 -40.41
N THR A 143 -22.05 -2.96 -39.93
CA THR A 143 -22.52 -2.55 -38.56
C THR A 143 -24.02 -2.94 -38.33
N PRO A 144 -24.80 -2.64 -37.23
CA PRO A 144 -24.58 -1.87 -35.98
C PRO A 144 -25.23 -2.43 -34.66
N SER A 145 -24.91 -1.79 -33.50
CA SER A 145 -25.81 -1.45 -32.34
C SER A 145 -25.26 -1.77 -30.91
N THR A 146 -25.28 -0.71 -30.07
CA THR A 146 -25.15 -0.53 -28.59
C THR A 146 -25.65 -1.65 -27.63
N PRO A 147 -25.44 -1.66 -26.28
CA PRO A 147 -24.76 -0.71 -25.33
C PRO A 147 -23.92 -1.38 -24.19
N LYS A 148 -23.44 -0.55 -23.23
CA LYS A 148 -23.16 -0.83 -21.79
C LYS A 148 -21.70 -1.17 -21.42
N VAL A 149 -20.95 -0.15 -21.00
CA VAL A 149 -19.62 -0.28 -20.39
C VAL A 149 -19.77 -0.22 -18.87
N GLU A 150 -19.48 -1.35 -18.22
CA GLU A 150 -19.35 -1.52 -16.78
C GLU A 150 -17.86 -1.35 -16.44
N VAL A 151 -17.52 -0.28 -15.72
CA VAL A 151 -16.14 0.06 -15.34
C VAL A 151 -15.94 -0.40 -13.90
N ASN A 152 -15.40 -1.60 -13.72
CA ASN A 152 -14.82 -2.02 -12.45
C ASN A 152 -13.41 -2.55 -12.71
N ASP A 153 -12.54 -2.26 -11.74
CA ASP A 153 -11.22 -2.86 -11.50
C ASP A 153 -10.00 -2.14 -12.10
N LEU A 154 -9.87 -0.86 -11.72
CA LEU A 154 -8.61 -0.12 -11.67
C LEU A 154 -8.24 0.18 -10.21
N LEU A 155 -7.34 -0.62 -9.62
CA LEU A 155 -6.11 -0.21 -8.89
C LEU A 155 -5.65 -1.25 -7.84
N PRO A 156 -4.35 -1.61 -7.83
CA PRO A 156 -3.70 -2.31 -6.75
C PRO A 156 -3.10 -1.34 -5.72
N THR A 157 -3.12 -1.69 -4.44
CA THR A 157 -2.24 -1.11 -3.41
C THR A 157 -1.87 -2.16 -2.36
N THR A 158 -0.60 -2.59 -2.46
CA THR A 158 0.43 -2.84 -1.42
C THR A 158 0.01 -3.18 0.01
N PRO A 159 0.79 -4.09 0.65
CA PRO A 159 1.56 -3.58 1.77
C PRO A 159 3.05 -3.97 1.79
N ASP A 160 3.79 -2.96 2.22
CA ASP A 160 5.12 -2.86 2.81
C ASP A 160 5.42 -3.96 3.84
N ILE A 161 6.63 -4.54 3.80
CA ILE A 161 7.23 -5.31 4.90
C ILE A 161 8.58 -4.68 5.21
N THR A 162 8.62 -3.93 6.31
CA THR A 162 9.85 -3.51 7.00
C THR A 162 10.34 -4.67 7.87
N GLU A 163 11.50 -5.20 7.49
CA GLU A 163 12.68 -5.45 8.33
C GLU A 163 12.47 -6.05 9.74
N SER A 164 12.79 -7.35 9.87
CA SER A 164 13.31 -7.93 11.11
C SER A 164 14.42 -8.95 10.81
N ASP A 165 15.48 -8.80 11.60
CA ASP A 165 16.80 -9.43 11.58
C ASP A 165 16.82 -10.99 11.47
N PRO A 166 17.79 -11.62 10.80
CA PRO A 166 17.86 -13.08 10.67
C PRO A 166 18.76 -13.67 11.75
N THR A 167 18.16 -14.23 12.80
CA THR A 167 18.83 -15.24 13.63
C THR A 167 17.86 -16.38 13.94
N GLN A 168 17.88 -17.43 13.10
CA GLN A 168 17.65 -18.81 13.54
C GLN A 168 17.90 -19.81 12.40
N ASN A 169 19.07 -20.44 12.48
CA ASN A 169 19.33 -21.86 12.27
C ASN A 169 18.41 -22.59 11.27
N VAL A 170 18.74 -22.46 9.99
CA VAL A 170 18.37 -23.46 8.99
C VAL A 170 19.13 -24.73 9.34
N HIS A 171 18.41 -25.75 9.80
CA HIS A 171 18.90 -27.11 9.87
C HIS A 171 19.06 -27.59 8.42
N VAL A 172 20.24 -27.34 7.86
CA VAL A 172 20.68 -27.96 6.61
C VAL A 172 20.93 -29.42 6.96
N THR A 173 19.96 -30.29 6.66
CA THR A 173 20.18 -31.74 6.68
C THR A 173 21.15 -32.06 5.55
N SER A 174 22.43 -31.95 5.87
CA SER A 174 23.55 -32.43 5.07
C SER A 174 23.38 -33.94 4.92
N PHE A 175 23.01 -34.40 3.73
CA PHE A 175 23.13 -35.81 3.37
C PHE A 175 24.61 -36.12 3.20
N ASN A 176 25.23 -36.49 4.31
CA ASN A 176 26.58 -36.99 4.38
C ASN A 176 26.59 -38.40 3.76
N VAL A 177 27.00 -38.51 2.49
CA VAL A 177 27.26 -39.81 1.84
C VAL A 177 28.57 -40.35 2.42
N SER A 178 28.44 -41.11 3.51
CA SER A 178 29.55 -41.87 4.08
C SER A 178 29.79 -43.11 3.22
N ALA A 179 30.87 -43.06 2.43
CA ALA A 179 31.39 -44.22 1.75
C ALA A 179 32.06 -45.16 2.76
N ALA A 180 31.43 -46.30 3.03
CA ALA A 180 32.00 -47.43 3.75
C ALA A 180 31.96 -48.69 2.87
N PRO A 181 32.97 -49.59 2.96
CA PRO A 181 33.20 -50.67 2.00
C PRO A 181 32.18 -51.81 2.11
N PRO A 182 31.97 -52.60 1.03
CA PRO A 182 30.96 -53.65 0.99
C PRO A 182 31.40 -54.81 1.89
N SER A 183 30.74 -54.94 3.05
CA SER A 183 30.81 -56.14 3.86
C SER A 183 29.96 -57.22 3.21
N SER A 184 30.63 -58.27 2.74
CA SER A 184 30.05 -59.49 2.20
C SER A 184 29.01 -60.08 3.17
N SER A 185 27.74 -59.87 2.85
CA SER A 185 26.65 -60.68 3.36
C SER A 185 25.94 -61.28 2.14
N ASN A 186 26.02 -62.60 2.03
CA ASN A 186 25.25 -63.37 1.06
C ASN A 186 23.77 -63.15 1.35
N ILE A 187 23.18 -62.19 0.66
CA ILE A 187 21.74 -62.07 0.53
C ILE A 187 21.47 -62.46 -0.91
N THR A 188 20.87 -63.63 -1.10
CA THR A 188 20.21 -63.99 -2.36
C THR A 188 19.09 -62.98 -2.57
N ALA A 189 19.44 -61.83 -3.15
CA ALA A 189 18.49 -60.82 -3.56
C ALA A 189 17.68 -61.43 -4.69
N THR A 190 16.39 -61.63 -4.43
CA THR A 190 15.44 -61.94 -5.48
C THR A 190 15.53 -60.83 -6.54
N PRO A 191 15.69 -61.16 -7.84
CA PRO A 191 15.90 -60.17 -8.91
C PRO A 191 14.76 -59.13 -8.99
N THR A 192 13.60 -59.46 -8.44
CA THR A 192 12.39 -58.65 -8.39
C THR A 192 12.50 -57.41 -7.49
N ILE A 193 13.27 -57.45 -6.40
CA ILE A 193 13.38 -56.30 -5.46
C ILE A 193 14.29 -55.21 -6.03
N LEU A 194 15.39 -55.60 -6.70
CA LEU A 194 16.28 -54.66 -7.38
C LEU A 194 15.63 -54.03 -8.62
N GLN A 195 14.71 -54.75 -9.28
CA GLN A 195 13.90 -54.18 -10.36
C GLN A 195 12.88 -53.17 -9.84
N ASN A 196 12.28 -53.40 -8.67
CA ASN A 196 11.33 -52.46 -8.04
C ASN A 196 12.03 -51.16 -7.63
N SER A 197 13.19 -51.22 -6.97
CA SER A 197 13.93 -50.00 -6.61
C SER A 197 14.38 -49.19 -7.84
N ARG A 198 14.74 -49.87 -8.93
CA ARG A 198 15.06 -49.21 -10.21
C ARG A 198 13.82 -48.55 -10.83
N ALA A 199 12.67 -49.23 -10.82
CA ALA A 199 11.41 -48.67 -11.31
C ALA A 199 10.96 -47.45 -10.49
N LEU A 200 11.12 -47.47 -9.16
CA LEU A 200 10.82 -46.33 -8.29
C LEU A 200 11.76 -45.15 -8.58
N GLN A 201 13.05 -45.40 -8.81
CA GLN A 201 13.99 -44.34 -9.21
C GLN A 201 13.62 -43.73 -10.56
N GLU A 202 13.18 -44.55 -11.51
CA GLU A 202 12.70 -44.10 -12.82
C GLU A 202 11.46 -43.21 -12.65
N GLU A 203 10.47 -43.63 -11.85
CA GLU A 203 9.25 -42.87 -11.57
C GLU A 203 9.51 -41.52 -10.88
N LEU A 204 10.40 -41.49 -9.88
CA LEU A 204 10.80 -40.24 -9.23
C LEU A 204 11.54 -39.30 -10.19
N SER A 205 12.37 -39.86 -11.07
CA SER A 205 13.09 -39.06 -12.08
C SER A 205 12.12 -38.47 -13.10
N GLU A 206 11.09 -39.22 -13.51
CA GLU A 206 10.03 -38.75 -14.39
C GLU A 206 9.18 -37.67 -13.72
N GLN A 207 8.80 -37.87 -12.44
CA GLN A 207 8.06 -36.89 -11.68
C GLN A 207 8.85 -35.60 -11.47
N LEU A 208 10.16 -35.69 -11.22
CA LEU A 208 11.03 -34.53 -11.10
C LEU A 208 11.17 -33.80 -12.45
N ALA A 209 11.30 -34.53 -13.56
CA ALA A 209 11.34 -33.95 -14.89
C ALA A 209 10.04 -33.18 -15.23
N LEU A 210 8.87 -33.76 -14.92
CA LEU A 210 7.58 -33.09 -15.09
C LEU A 210 7.44 -31.86 -14.18
N MET A 211 7.85 -31.96 -12.93
CA MET A 211 7.82 -30.84 -11.99
C MET A 211 8.77 -29.71 -12.43
N ALA A 212 9.96 -30.05 -12.94
CA ALA A 212 10.91 -29.08 -13.47
C ALA A 212 10.37 -28.39 -14.73
N ALA A 213 9.69 -29.13 -15.62
CA ALA A 213 9.03 -28.56 -16.79
C ALA A 213 7.90 -27.60 -16.37
N GLN A 214 7.10 -27.97 -15.37
CA GLN A 214 6.06 -27.10 -14.82
C GLN A 214 6.65 -25.85 -14.16
N LEU A 215 7.72 -26.00 -13.38
CA LEU A 215 8.40 -24.88 -12.75
C LEU A 215 8.96 -23.92 -13.80
N ARG A 216 9.54 -24.43 -14.88
CA ARG A 216 10.00 -23.63 -16.02
C ARG A 216 8.85 -22.87 -16.68
N ARG A 217 7.70 -23.52 -16.86
CA ARG A 217 6.50 -22.90 -17.43
C ARG A 217 5.93 -21.80 -16.52
N ASN A 218 5.94 -22.03 -15.21
CA ASN A 218 5.58 -21.02 -14.21
C ASN A 218 6.57 -19.84 -14.23
N ALA A 219 7.88 -20.11 -14.33
CA ALA A 219 8.92 -19.09 -14.40
C ALA A 219 8.79 -18.20 -15.65
N THR A 220 8.51 -18.78 -16.82
CA THR A 220 8.25 -18.00 -18.04
C THR A 220 6.99 -17.14 -17.89
N HIS A 221 5.92 -17.69 -17.30
CA HIS A 221 4.69 -16.93 -17.06
C HIS A 221 4.90 -15.77 -16.07
N PHE A 222 5.72 -15.98 -15.02
CA PHE A 222 6.08 -14.91 -14.10
C PHE A 222 6.95 -13.85 -14.76
N SER A 223 7.89 -14.22 -15.64
CA SER A 223 8.69 -13.25 -16.41
C SER A 223 7.80 -12.37 -17.29
N ASP A 224 6.84 -12.95 -18.00
CA ASP A 224 5.91 -12.19 -18.85
C ASP A 224 4.99 -11.28 -18.03
N SER A 225 4.54 -11.75 -16.86
CA SER A 225 3.72 -10.95 -15.94
C SER A 225 4.52 -9.77 -15.37
N LEU A 226 5.77 -9.99 -14.98
CA LEU A 226 6.67 -8.92 -14.52
C LEU A 226 6.97 -7.90 -15.62
N GLY A 227 7.08 -8.33 -16.89
CA GLY A 227 7.22 -7.42 -18.03
C GLY A 227 6.01 -6.49 -18.20
N LYS A 228 4.79 -7.05 -18.06
CA LYS A 228 3.54 -6.26 -18.09
C LYS A 228 3.43 -5.32 -16.90
N ASP A 229 3.75 -5.81 -15.70
CA ASP A 229 3.71 -5.00 -14.47
C ASP A 229 4.71 -3.85 -14.54
N LYS A 230 5.91 -4.08 -15.11
CA LYS A 230 6.88 -3.02 -15.35
C LYS A 230 6.32 -1.93 -16.28
N ALA A 231 5.66 -2.31 -17.38
CA ALA A 231 5.05 -1.34 -18.29
C ALA A 231 3.93 -0.52 -17.62
N VAL A 232 3.15 -1.15 -16.73
CA VAL A 232 2.13 -0.46 -15.93
C VAL A 232 2.79 0.51 -14.94
N VAL A 233 3.87 0.12 -14.28
CA VAL A 233 4.61 1.00 -13.35
C VAL A 233 5.22 2.19 -14.08
N GLU A 234 5.81 2.00 -15.26
CA GLU A 234 6.33 3.10 -16.09
C GLU A 234 5.22 4.06 -16.50
N ALA A 235 4.06 3.55 -16.92
CA ALA A 235 2.90 4.38 -17.22
C ALA A 235 2.37 5.14 -15.99
N MET A 236 2.35 4.50 -14.81
CA MET A 236 1.97 5.18 -13.57
C MET A 236 2.98 6.26 -13.18
N GLN A 237 4.28 6.02 -13.40
CA GLN A 237 5.32 7.01 -13.15
C GLN A 237 5.15 8.24 -14.04
N GLU A 238 4.89 8.06 -15.34
CA GLU A 238 4.62 9.16 -16.27
C GLU A 238 3.38 9.97 -15.84
N LYS A 239 2.30 9.29 -15.44
CA LYS A 239 1.09 9.96 -14.92
C LYS A 239 1.37 10.70 -13.61
N LEU A 240 2.20 10.16 -12.74
CA LEU A 240 2.56 10.78 -11.46
C LEU A 240 3.42 12.02 -11.69
N GLU A 241 4.40 11.95 -12.60
CA GLU A 241 5.25 13.08 -12.98
C GLU A 241 4.42 14.20 -13.61
N GLY A 242 3.53 13.89 -14.56
CA GLY A 242 2.62 14.87 -15.14
C GLY A 242 1.71 15.54 -14.11
N ASN A 243 1.13 14.77 -13.17
CA ASN A 243 0.31 15.33 -12.09
C ASN A 243 1.15 16.19 -11.13
N PHE A 244 2.37 15.77 -10.81
CA PHE A 244 3.28 16.51 -9.95
C PHE A 244 3.67 17.86 -10.56
N GLU A 245 3.94 17.90 -11.86
CA GLU A 245 4.22 19.15 -12.58
C GLU A 245 3.02 20.10 -12.56
N LEU A 246 1.81 19.59 -12.81
CA LEU A 246 0.58 20.39 -12.70
C LEU A 246 0.36 20.94 -11.30
N LEU A 247 0.55 20.11 -10.26
CA LEU A 247 0.44 20.53 -8.86
C LEU A 247 1.50 21.57 -8.49
N LYS A 248 2.72 21.43 -8.98
CA LYS A 248 3.81 22.39 -8.76
C LYS A 248 3.49 23.73 -9.42
N ASN A 249 3.03 23.73 -10.67
CA ASN A 249 2.61 24.94 -11.37
C ASN A 249 1.41 25.62 -10.71
N GLN A 250 0.40 24.85 -10.30
CA GLN A 250 -0.74 25.38 -9.56
C GLN A 250 -0.32 25.96 -8.20
N ARG A 251 0.60 25.31 -7.48
CA ARG A 251 1.15 25.82 -6.21
C ARG A 251 1.87 27.15 -6.40
N ILE A 252 2.69 27.29 -7.45
CA ILE A 252 3.38 28.56 -7.75
C ILE A 252 2.35 29.65 -8.05
N ARG A 253 1.36 29.35 -8.91
CA ARG A 253 0.31 30.30 -9.26
C ARG A 253 -0.54 30.72 -8.05
N LEU A 254 -0.89 29.79 -7.17
CA LEU A 254 -1.59 30.08 -5.91
C LEU A 254 -0.73 30.93 -4.95
N ARG A 255 0.58 30.68 -4.90
CA ARG A 255 1.52 31.48 -4.11
C ARG A 255 1.60 32.92 -4.63
N ASP A 256 1.61 33.11 -5.95
CA ASP A 256 1.65 34.43 -6.57
C ASP A 256 0.35 35.20 -6.29
N PHE A 257 -0.82 34.54 -6.38
CA PHE A 257 -2.09 35.14 -5.99
C PHE A 257 -2.17 35.45 -4.49
N ARG A 258 -1.62 34.58 -3.63
CA ARG A 258 -1.57 34.83 -2.19
C ARG A 258 -0.66 36.00 -1.83
N GLY A 259 0.48 36.16 -2.51
CA GLY A 259 1.36 37.32 -2.36
C GLY A 259 0.69 38.62 -2.77
N LYS A 260 -0.06 38.60 -3.88
CA LYS A 260 -0.79 39.77 -4.38
C LYS A 260 -1.97 40.17 -3.47
N SER A 261 -2.70 39.20 -2.90
CA SER A 261 -3.78 39.48 -1.94
C SER A 261 -3.26 39.92 -0.56
N GLY A 262 -2.03 39.55 -0.18
CA GLY A 262 -1.40 40.03 1.05
C GLY A 262 -0.90 41.47 0.96
N GLY A 263 -0.57 41.94 -0.25
CA GLY A 263 -0.02 43.28 -0.48
C GLY A 263 -0.94 44.42 -0.08
N THR A 264 -2.24 44.32 -0.36
CA THR A 264 -3.21 45.38 -0.01
C THR A 264 -3.40 45.49 1.50
N THR A 265 -3.46 44.36 2.22
CA THR A 265 -3.53 44.36 3.69
C THR A 265 -2.26 44.90 4.32
N CYS A 266 -1.09 44.59 3.74
CA CYS A 266 0.19 45.16 4.16
C CYS A 266 0.22 46.70 4.02
N LEU A 267 -0.26 47.24 2.90
CA LEU A 267 -0.33 48.70 2.70
C LEU A 267 -1.31 49.37 3.69
N VAL A 268 -2.46 48.75 3.96
CA VAL A 268 -3.40 49.25 4.97
C VAL A 268 -2.77 49.26 6.36
N ILE A 269 -2.10 48.17 6.75
CA ILE A 269 -1.38 48.09 8.03
C ILE A 269 -0.29 49.17 8.13
N MET A 270 0.48 49.39 7.06
CA MET A 270 1.49 50.44 7.01
C MET A 270 0.88 51.84 7.14
N SER A 271 -0.25 52.10 6.52
CA SER A 271 -0.97 53.38 6.66
C SER A 271 -1.42 53.64 8.10
N VAL A 272 -1.96 52.62 8.79
CA VAL A 272 -2.36 52.73 10.21
C VAL A 272 -1.14 53.01 11.10
N ILE A 273 -0.01 52.36 10.85
CA ILE A 273 1.24 52.59 11.60
C ILE A 273 1.73 54.04 11.45
N VAL A 274 1.70 54.59 10.22
CA VAL A 274 2.10 55.98 9.98
C VAL A 274 1.24 56.97 10.77
N VAL A 275 -0.07 56.76 10.80
CA VAL A 275 -1.00 57.60 11.59
C VAL A 275 -0.70 57.49 13.09
N LEU A 276 -0.41 56.29 13.60
CA LEU A 276 -0.04 56.08 15.00
C LEU A 276 1.27 56.81 15.35
N ILE A 277 2.28 56.75 14.49
CA ILE A 277 3.55 57.46 14.71
C ILE A 277 3.33 58.97 14.73
N ALA A 278 2.57 59.51 13.77
CA ALA A 278 2.24 60.94 13.74
C ALA A 278 1.49 61.38 15.01
N PHE A 279 0.56 60.56 15.50
CA PHE A 279 -0.16 60.82 16.74
C PHE A 279 0.77 60.84 17.96
N ILE A 280 1.67 59.86 18.08
CA ILE A 280 2.66 59.80 19.16
C ILE A 280 3.56 61.05 19.13
N LEU A 281 4.05 61.43 17.94
CA LEU A 281 4.89 62.63 17.79
C LEU A 281 4.14 63.90 18.18
N MET A 282 2.87 64.05 17.80
CA MET A 282 2.05 65.21 18.18
C MET A 282 1.87 65.30 19.70
N VAL A 283 1.54 64.18 20.36
CA VAL A 283 1.42 64.11 21.82
C VAL A 283 2.76 64.43 22.50
N PHE A 284 3.87 63.95 21.94
CA PHE A 284 5.20 64.21 22.45
C PHE A 284 5.55 65.70 22.36
N ILE A 285 5.23 66.37 21.24
CA ILE A 285 5.45 67.81 21.07
C ILE A 285 4.63 68.62 22.08
N ILE A 286 3.35 68.29 22.28
CA ILE A 286 2.49 68.96 23.27
C ILE A 286 2.98 68.74 24.70
N ARG A 287 3.63 67.61 24.98
CA ARG A 287 4.19 67.32 26.32
C ARG A 287 5.54 67.99 26.56
N VAL A 288 6.32 68.21 25.50
CA VAL A 288 7.65 68.83 25.57
C VAL A 288 7.58 70.35 25.51
N THR A 289 6.59 70.89 24.78
CA THR A 289 6.31 72.33 24.70
C THR A 289 5.47 72.77 25.89
#